data_AF-A0A7Y2JN20-F1
#
_entry.id   AF-A0A7Y2JN20-F1
#
_cell.length_a   1.000
_cell.length_b   1.000
_cell.length_c   1.000
_cell.angle_alpha   90.00
_cell.angle_beta   90.00
_cell.angle_gamma   90.00
#
_symmetry.space_group_name_H-M   'P 1'
#
loop_
_entity.id
_entity.type
_entity.pdbx_description
1 polymer ?
#
loop_
_entity_poly.entity_id
_entity_poly.type
_entity_poly.pdbx_seq_one_letter_code
_entity_poly.pdbx_strand_id
1 'polypeptide(L)'
;MTRLTAAAAALLATLLPAAACPNAGDTRAGVEVTYADGTRSIITRDATGAVREAEYLDGDTPYIYIAGNGVLETGYLDPHSDTSDTFSYTFDTDDLLPLRAWTARAGEQVTTDAGGTEINRIPFTFRTRGETEATIGDCAYRAIPLETYYYEPGEPSMVEYIYLLDLGIPVIIGHAYFGDGFGGAEPNPPVSIRAADNQ
;
A
#
# COMPACT_ATOMS: atom_id res chain seq x y z
N MET A 1 -23.20 -57.88 -33.08
CA MET A 1 -21.90 -57.45 -32.52
C MET A 1 -21.69 -56.00 -32.91
N THR A 2 -22.11 -55.07 -32.06
CA THR A 2 -22.15 -53.63 -32.36
C THR A 2 -21.01 -52.97 -31.60
N ARG A 3 -20.02 -52.43 -32.33
CA ARG A 3 -18.85 -51.75 -31.76
C ARG A 3 -19.25 -50.31 -31.40
N LEU A 4 -19.18 -49.96 -30.11
CA LEU A 4 -19.22 -48.57 -29.66
C LEU A 4 -17.84 -47.93 -29.84
N THR A 5 -17.76 -46.95 -30.73
CA THR A 5 -16.63 -46.02 -30.85
C THR A 5 -16.82 -44.92 -29.80
N ALA A 6 -16.02 -44.94 -28.73
CA ALA A 6 -15.98 -43.85 -27.76
C ALA A 6 -15.15 -42.70 -28.35
N ALA A 7 -15.81 -41.58 -28.66
CA ALA A 7 -15.14 -40.35 -29.04
C ALA A 7 -14.49 -39.73 -27.80
N ALA A 8 -13.16 -39.68 -27.77
CA ALA A 8 -12.40 -38.95 -26.77
C ALA A 8 -12.55 -37.44 -27.04
N ALA A 9 -13.37 -36.76 -26.24
CA ALA A 9 -13.42 -35.31 -26.22
C ALA A 9 -12.14 -34.79 -25.54
N ALA A 10 -11.18 -34.33 -26.33
CA ALA A 10 -10.01 -33.62 -25.83
C ALA A 10 -10.49 -32.26 -25.26
N LEU A 11 -10.52 -32.15 -23.93
CA LEU A 11 -10.61 -30.85 -23.26
C LEU A 11 -9.32 -30.08 -23.60
N LEU A 12 -9.39 -29.16 -24.57
CA LEU A 12 -8.44 -28.06 -24.64
C LEU A 12 -8.72 -27.15 -23.45
N ALA A 13 -8.03 -27.39 -22.33
CA ALA A 13 -7.89 -26.40 -21.28
C ALA A 13 -7.10 -25.23 -21.89
N THR A 14 -7.81 -24.16 -22.24
CA THR A 14 -7.20 -22.87 -22.52
C THR A 14 -6.50 -22.42 -21.25
N LEU A 15 -5.19 -22.65 -21.18
CA LEU A 15 -4.32 -22.02 -20.19
C LEU A 15 -4.34 -20.52 -20.52
N LEU A 16 -5.23 -19.78 -19.85
CA LEU A 16 -5.07 -18.34 -19.78
C LEU A 16 -3.67 -18.10 -19.20
N PRO A 17 -2.83 -17.26 -19.83
CA PRO A 17 -1.56 -16.90 -19.23
C PRO A 17 -1.89 -16.34 -17.84
N ALA A 18 -1.35 -16.97 -16.80
CA ALA A 18 -1.38 -16.39 -15.47
C ALA A 18 -0.90 -14.94 -15.61
N ALA A 19 -1.67 -14.00 -15.07
CA ALA A 19 -1.27 -12.60 -15.12
C ALA A 19 0.14 -12.51 -14.53
N ALA A 20 1.08 -11.96 -15.31
CA ALA A 20 2.47 -11.93 -14.87
C ALA A 20 2.54 -11.06 -13.61
N CYS A 21 3.02 -11.66 -12.52
CA CYS A 21 3.23 -10.95 -11.27
C CYS A 21 4.20 -9.79 -11.49
N PRO A 22 3.85 -8.57 -11.05
CA PRO A 22 4.78 -7.45 -11.07
C PRO A 22 6.12 -7.78 -10.45
N ASN A 23 7.15 -7.10 -10.93
CA ASN A 23 8.49 -7.10 -10.34
C ASN A 23 8.96 -5.65 -10.13
N ALA A 24 10.10 -5.47 -9.47
CA ALA A 24 10.68 -4.14 -9.20
C ALA A 24 10.86 -3.25 -10.45
N GLY A 25 10.98 -3.83 -11.65
CA GLY A 25 11.06 -3.06 -12.89
C GLY A 25 9.74 -2.36 -13.27
N ASP A 26 8.61 -2.93 -12.86
CA ASP A 26 7.28 -2.43 -13.20
C ASP A 26 6.89 -1.23 -12.34
N THR A 27 7.46 -1.05 -11.15
CA THR A 27 7.09 0.04 -10.23
C THR A 27 7.39 1.43 -10.79
N ARG A 28 8.25 1.56 -11.80
CA ARG A 28 8.45 2.85 -12.47
C ARG A 28 7.27 3.24 -13.35
N ALA A 29 6.67 2.27 -14.05
CA ALA A 29 5.48 2.49 -14.88
C ALA A 29 4.21 2.50 -14.02
N GLY A 30 4.21 1.71 -12.95
CA GLY A 30 3.14 1.61 -11.98
C GLY A 30 2.78 0.16 -11.70
N VAL A 31 2.40 -0.09 -10.47
CA VAL A 31 1.77 -1.35 -10.05
C VAL A 31 0.35 -1.01 -9.64
N GLU A 32 -0.62 -1.63 -10.29
CA GLU A 32 -2.03 -1.50 -9.95
C GLU A 32 -2.39 -2.55 -8.88
N VAL A 33 -2.98 -2.09 -7.78
CA VAL A 33 -3.55 -2.90 -6.72
C VAL A 33 -5.04 -2.66 -6.68
N THR A 34 -5.84 -3.73 -6.60
CA THR A 34 -7.28 -3.63 -6.32
C THR A 34 -7.58 -4.24 -4.97
N TYR A 35 -8.41 -3.57 -4.19
CA TYR A 35 -8.78 -3.95 -2.84
C TYR A 35 -10.17 -4.60 -2.79
N ALA A 36 -10.49 -5.22 -1.66
CA ALA A 36 -11.72 -6.00 -1.49
C ALA A 36 -13.00 -5.15 -1.57
N ASP A 37 -12.91 -3.87 -1.22
CA ASP A 37 -13.99 -2.89 -1.33
C ASP A 37 -14.19 -2.34 -2.77
N GLY A 38 -13.29 -2.70 -3.70
CA GLY A 38 -13.30 -2.19 -5.07
C GLY A 38 -12.40 -0.97 -5.30
N THR A 39 -11.82 -0.40 -4.23
CA THR A 39 -10.80 0.65 -4.32
C THR A 39 -9.64 0.18 -5.19
N ARG A 40 -9.09 1.08 -5.99
CA ARG A 40 -7.95 0.80 -6.84
C ARG A 40 -6.82 1.78 -6.58
N SER A 41 -5.60 1.29 -6.43
CA SER A 41 -4.41 2.12 -6.30
C SER A 41 -3.44 1.88 -7.44
N ILE A 42 -2.81 2.95 -7.94
CA ILE A 42 -1.65 2.87 -8.84
C ILE A 42 -0.44 3.38 -8.07
N ILE A 43 0.50 2.48 -7.81
CA ILE A 43 1.67 2.75 -6.99
C ILE A 43 2.90 2.83 -7.88
N THR A 44 3.57 3.98 -7.88
CA THR A 44 4.82 4.21 -8.61
C THR A 44 5.99 4.48 -7.67
N ARG A 45 7.20 4.14 -8.12
CA ARG A 45 8.45 4.42 -7.41
C ARG A 45 9.41 5.13 -8.35
N ASP A 46 9.92 6.28 -7.92
CA ASP A 46 10.86 7.06 -8.72
C ASP A 46 12.33 6.65 -8.48
N ALA A 47 13.26 7.34 -9.14
CA ALA A 47 14.69 7.07 -9.03
C ALA A 47 15.32 7.54 -7.70
N THR A 48 14.67 8.46 -6.99
CA THR A 48 15.08 8.87 -5.63
C THR A 48 14.64 7.85 -4.58
N GLY A 49 13.66 7.03 -4.94
CA GLY A 49 13.07 6.01 -4.10
C GLY A 49 11.76 6.43 -3.46
N ALA A 50 11.32 7.67 -3.69
CA ALA A 50 9.99 8.11 -3.29
C ALA A 50 8.93 7.23 -3.96
N VAL A 51 7.93 6.85 -3.18
CA VAL A 51 6.77 6.10 -3.66
C VAL A 51 5.58 7.04 -3.71
N ARG A 52 4.83 6.98 -4.80
CA ARG A 52 3.58 7.72 -4.98
C ARG A 52 2.45 6.73 -5.21
N GLU A 53 1.39 6.83 -4.41
CA GLU A 53 0.16 6.08 -4.57
C GLU A 53 -0.93 7.02 -5.07
N ALA A 54 -1.59 6.64 -6.17
CA ALA A 54 -2.82 7.27 -6.64
C ALA A 54 -4.00 6.33 -6.33
N GLU A 55 -4.79 6.67 -5.32
CA GLU A 55 -5.92 5.89 -4.83
C GLU A 55 -7.24 6.39 -5.43
N TYR A 56 -7.99 5.48 -6.04
CA TYR A 56 -9.26 5.73 -6.70
C TYR A 56 -10.37 5.03 -5.89
N LEU A 57 -11.11 5.81 -5.09
CA LEU A 57 -12.25 5.33 -4.31
C LEU A 57 -13.50 5.17 -5.20
N ASP A 58 -13.86 6.22 -5.94
CA ASP A 58 -15.00 6.25 -6.86
C ASP A 58 -14.75 7.29 -7.98
N GLY A 59 -14.45 6.82 -9.19
CA GLY A 59 -14.24 7.67 -10.36
C GLY A 59 -12.77 7.81 -10.81
N ASP A 60 -12.50 8.88 -11.58
CA ASP A 60 -11.22 9.04 -12.32
C ASP A 60 -10.23 10.00 -11.63
N THR A 61 -10.61 10.64 -10.53
CA THR A 61 -9.74 11.59 -9.82
C THR A 61 -9.23 10.98 -8.51
N PRO A 62 -7.92 10.68 -8.41
CA PRO A 62 -7.39 9.96 -7.26
C PRO A 62 -6.92 10.88 -6.12
N TYR A 63 -6.97 10.36 -4.89
CA TYR A 63 -6.16 10.84 -3.77
C TYR A 63 -4.70 10.48 -4.01
N ILE A 64 -3.78 11.40 -3.71
CA ILE A 64 -2.34 11.15 -3.92
C ILE A 64 -1.62 11.11 -2.58
N TYR A 65 -1.02 9.98 -2.27
CA TYR A 65 -0.14 9.81 -1.12
C TYR A 65 1.31 9.70 -1.60
N ILE A 66 2.23 10.36 -0.90
CA ILE A 66 3.66 10.36 -1.21
C ILE A 66 4.39 9.83 0.01
N ALA A 67 5.12 8.73 -0.14
CA ALA A 67 5.91 8.14 0.93
C ALA A 67 7.41 8.21 0.64
N GLY A 68 8.18 8.71 1.62
CA GLY A 68 9.63 8.66 1.61
C GLY A 68 10.09 7.20 1.63
N ASN A 69 10.75 6.77 0.55
CA ASN A 69 11.21 5.40 0.38
C ASN A 69 10.12 4.30 0.47
N GLY A 70 8.85 4.68 0.38
CA GLY A 70 7.71 3.78 0.54
C GLY A 70 7.44 3.31 1.96
N VAL A 71 8.01 3.94 2.98
CA VAL A 71 7.84 3.50 4.38
C VAL A 71 6.90 4.41 5.16
N LEU A 72 7.14 5.71 5.12
CA LEU A 72 6.35 6.71 5.84
C LEU A 72 5.85 7.77 4.88
N GLU A 73 4.60 8.17 5.08
CA GLU A 73 3.96 9.24 4.32
C GLU A 73 4.64 10.58 4.58
N THR A 74 4.81 11.37 3.53
CA THR A 74 5.53 12.65 3.51
C THR A 74 4.71 13.74 2.82
N GLY A 75 3.64 13.36 2.11
CA GLY A 75 2.66 14.32 1.64
C GLY A 75 1.39 13.65 1.14
N TYR A 76 0.35 14.46 1.07
CA TYR A 76 -1.00 14.09 0.70
C TYR A 76 -1.61 15.19 -0.18
N LEU A 77 -2.31 14.79 -1.24
CA LEU A 77 -3.10 15.70 -2.08
C LEU A 77 -4.54 15.18 -2.17
N ASP A 78 -5.48 16.02 -1.73
CA ASP A 78 -6.91 15.80 -1.89
C ASP A 78 -7.36 16.40 -3.24
N PRO A 79 -7.89 15.61 -4.18
CA PRO A 79 -8.35 16.12 -5.47
C PRO A 79 -9.61 16.98 -5.39
N HIS A 80 -10.34 16.94 -4.27
CA HIS A 80 -11.61 17.63 -4.07
C HIS A 80 -11.47 18.94 -3.30
N SER A 81 -10.26 19.28 -2.87
CA SER A 81 -9.94 20.54 -2.20
C SER A 81 -8.59 21.08 -2.68
N ASP A 82 -8.27 22.33 -2.37
CA ASP A 82 -6.92 22.88 -2.59
C ASP A 82 -5.95 22.45 -1.46
N THR A 83 -6.30 21.38 -0.72
CA THR A 83 -5.51 20.90 0.42
C THR A 83 -4.34 20.07 -0.08
N SER A 84 -3.14 20.52 0.26
CA SER A 84 -1.89 19.80 0.08
C SER A 84 -1.17 19.84 1.41
N ASP A 85 -1.03 18.68 2.02
CA ASP A 85 -0.34 18.53 3.30
C ASP A 85 1.01 17.87 3.09
N THR A 86 1.95 18.27 3.94
CA THR A 86 3.28 17.67 4.00
C THR A 86 3.52 17.16 5.41
N PHE A 87 4.16 16.00 5.51
CA PHE A 87 4.42 15.36 6.78
C PHE A 87 5.93 15.23 7.00
N SER A 88 6.36 15.56 8.20
CA SER A 88 7.73 15.33 8.66
C SER A 88 7.73 14.63 10.01
N TYR A 89 8.85 14.00 10.34
CA TYR A 89 9.00 13.22 11.57
C TYR A 89 10.18 13.74 12.38
N THR A 90 10.09 13.67 13.70
CA THR A 90 11.17 14.11 14.60
C THR A 90 12.36 13.16 14.67
N PHE A 91 12.31 12.05 13.93
CA PHE A 91 13.43 11.14 13.71
C PHE A 91 13.78 11.08 12.22
N ASP A 92 15.02 10.70 11.92
CA ASP A 92 15.48 10.51 10.55
C ASP A 92 14.79 9.30 9.92
N THR A 93 14.03 9.53 8.85
CA THR A 93 13.30 8.46 8.16
C THR A 93 14.20 7.64 7.24
N ASP A 94 15.38 8.14 6.86
CA ASP A 94 16.35 7.39 6.06
C ASP A 94 16.97 6.24 6.88
N ASP A 95 17.02 6.39 8.21
CA ASP A 95 17.46 5.34 9.15
C ASP A 95 16.52 4.12 9.22
N LEU A 96 15.35 4.19 8.57
CA LEU A 96 14.44 3.06 8.44
C LEU A 96 14.89 2.07 7.37
N LEU A 97 15.83 2.45 6.50
CA LEU A 97 16.30 1.62 5.40
C LEU A 97 17.69 1.01 5.61
N PRO A 98 17.95 -0.21 5.08
CA PRO A 98 16.95 -1.12 4.51
C PRO A 98 15.93 -1.55 5.58
N LEU A 99 14.67 -1.72 5.19
CA LEU A 99 13.61 -2.08 6.12
C LEU A 99 13.92 -3.44 6.76
N ARG A 100 13.94 -3.50 8.09
CA ARG A 100 14.22 -4.72 8.86
C ARG A 100 13.00 -5.14 9.66
N ALA A 101 12.82 -6.44 9.80
CA ALA A 101 11.84 -7.01 10.73
C ALA A 101 12.11 -6.53 12.17
N TRP A 102 11.04 -6.37 12.94
CA TRP A 102 11.08 -6.00 14.37
C TRP A 102 11.79 -4.66 14.65
N THR A 103 11.69 -3.71 13.71
CA THR A 103 12.13 -2.33 13.88
C THR A 103 11.00 -1.51 14.48
N ALA A 104 11.33 -0.59 15.39
CA ALA A 104 10.38 0.40 15.89
C ALA A 104 11.02 1.78 15.98
N ARG A 105 10.20 2.82 15.78
CA ARG A 105 10.53 4.22 16.03
C ARG A 105 9.33 4.90 16.68
N ALA A 106 9.61 5.85 17.56
CA ALA A 106 8.61 6.72 18.14
C ALA A 106 9.12 8.15 18.09
N GLY A 107 8.21 9.08 17.90
CA GLY A 107 8.50 10.50 17.78
C GLY A 107 7.21 11.30 17.66
N GLU A 108 7.28 12.36 16.87
CA GLU A 108 6.12 13.17 16.50
C GLU A 108 6.06 13.22 14.98
N GLN A 109 4.85 13.20 14.44
CA GLN A 109 4.56 13.63 13.08
C GLN A 109 4.16 15.11 13.14
N VAL A 110 4.71 15.92 12.25
CA VAL A 110 4.39 17.33 12.08
C VAL A 110 3.76 17.48 10.71
N THR A 111 2.54 18.04 10.68
CA THR A 111 1.81 18.33 9.46
C THR A 111 1.93 19.81 9.14
N THR A 112 2.36 20.11 7.91
CA THR A 112 2.45 21.47 7.39
C THR A 112 1.56 21.63 6.16
N ASP A 113 0.85 22.75 6.10
CA ASP A 113 0.04 23.12 4.94
C ASP A 113 0.91 23.46 3.71
N ALA A 114 0.27 23.75 2.58
CA ALA A 114 0.95 24.15 1.34
C ALA A 114 1.83 25.42 1.47
N GLY A 115 1.57 26.27 2.47
CA GLY A 115 2.36 27.45 2.79
C GLY A 115 3.57 27.17 3.69
N GLY A 116 3.72 25.92 4.17
CA GLY A 116 4.74 25.52 5.13
C GLY A 116 4.39 25.88 6.58
N THR A 117 3.15 26.24 6.87
CA THR A 117 2.69 26.53 8.23
C THR A 117 2.37 25.22 8.94
N GLU A 118 2.91 25.03 10.15
CA GLU A 118 2.55 23.89 11.00
C GLU A 118 1.08 24.01 11.42
N ILE A 119 0.28 23.01 11.06
CA ILE A 119 -1.16 22.96 11.37
C ILE A 119 -1.50 21.85 12.37
N ASN A 120 -0.65 20.82 12.47
CA ASN A 120 -0.83 19.74 13.44
C ASN A 120 0.52 19.17 13.88
N ARG A 121 0.56 18.66 15.12
CA ARG A 121 1.69 17.91 15.68
C ARG A 121 1.15 16.86 16.62
N ILE A 122 1.40 15.61 16.30
CA ILE A 122 0.88 14.46 17.06
C ILE A 122 1.99 13.48 17.41
N PRO A 123 1.92 12.81 18.57
CA PRO A 123 2.79 11.68 18.84
C PRO A 123 2.56 10.61 17.76
N PHE A 124 3.64 9.93 17.39
CA PHE A 124 3.65 8.96 16.30
C PHE A 124 4.52 7.75 16.67
N THR A 125 4.05 6.56 16.33
CA THR A 125 4.85 5.33 16.43
C THR A 125 4.80 4.57 15.10
N PHE A 126 5.96 4.09 14.65
CA PHE A 126 6.11 3.15 13.55
C PHE A 126 6.69 1.84 14.08
N ARG A 127 6.20 0.70 13.61
CA ARG A 127 6.86 -0.59 13.84
C ARG A 127 6.70 -1.55 12.67
N THR A 128 7.67 -2.43 12.51
CA THR A 128 7.60 -3.59 11.62
C THR A 128 7.48 -4.88 12.40
N ARG A 129 6.91 -5.91 11.76
CA ARG A 129 6.81 -7.26 12.28
C ARG A 129 7.84 -8.19 11.61
N GLY A 130 7.75 -9.50 11.88
CA GLY A 130 8.54 -10.51 11.20
C GLY A 130 8.29 -10.52 9.69
N GLU A 131 9.32 -10.85 8.91
CA GLU A 131 9.17 -11.12 7.48
C GLU A 131 8.18 -12.27 7.26
N THR A 132 7.32 -12.13 6.25
CA THR A 132 6.28 -13.08 5.88
C THR A 132 6.25 -13.25 4.36
N GLU A 133 5.51 -14.23 3.89
CA GLU A 133 5.00 -14.26 2.52
C GLU A 133 3.61 -13.60 2.49
N ALA A 134 3.35 -12.76 1.49
CA ALA A 134 2.06 -12.17 1.23
C ALA A 134 1.54 -12.65 -0.13
N THR A 135 0.30 -13.14 -0.15
CA THR A 135 -0.40 -13.52 -1.40
C THR A 135 -1.38 -12.42 -1.78
N ILE A 136 -1.27 -11.90 -3.00
CA ILE A 136 -2.20 -10.93 -3.57
C ILE A 136 -2.61 -11.45 -4.95
N GLY A 137 -3.89 -11.84 -5.09
CA GLY A 137 -4.35 -12.59 -6.26
C GLY A 137 -3.56 -13.89 -6.42
N ASP A 138 -2.98 -14.10 -7.61
CA ASP A 138 -2.16 -15.28 -7.93
C ASP A 138 -0.67 -15.10 -7.59
N CYS A 139 -0.29 -13.96 -7.01
CA CYS A 139 1.10 -13.58 -6.79
C CYS A 139 1.51 -13.71 -5.33
N ALA A 140 2.70 -14.26 -5.10
CA ALA A 140 3.32 -14.37 -3.77
C ALA A 140 4.58 -13.51 -3.72
N TYR A 141 4.73 -12.73 -2.65
CA TYR A 141 5.84 -11.83 -2.43
C TYR A 141 6.41 -12.00 -1.04
N ARG A 142 7.72 -11.76 -0.90
CA ARG A 142 8.31 -11.52 0.41
C ARG A 142 7.83 -10.16 0.93
N ALA A 143 7.37 -10.12 2.16
CA ALA A 143 6.80 -8.91 2.74
C ALA A 143 7.22 -8.69 4.19
N ILE A 144 7.23 -7.42 4.60
CA ILE A 144 7.34 -7.03 6.01
C ILE A 144 6.06 -6.27 6.38
N PRO A 145 5.22 -6.81 7.27
CA PRO A 145 4.08 -6.06 7.80
C PRO A 145 4.59 -4.89 8.63
N LEU A 146 3.93 -3.74 8.48
CA LEU A 146 4.25 -2.52 9.22
C LEU A 146 2.98 -1.83 9.70
N GLU A 147 3.10 -1.16 10.83
CA GLU A 147 2.01 -0.46 11.50
C GLU A 147 2.50 0.94 11.85
N THR A 148 1.67 1.93 11.52
CA THR A 148 1.83 3.32 11.95
C THR A 148 0.70 3.68 12.89
N TYR A 149 1.03 4.29 14.02
CA TYR A 149 0.08 4.74 15.03
C TYR A 149 0.13 6.26 15.14
N TYR A 150 -1.04 6.88 15.02
CA TYR A 150 -1.25 8.32 15.13
C TYR A 150 -2.02 8.57 16.42
N TYR A 151 -1.45 9.32 17.36
CA TYR A 151 -2.06 9.58 18.66
C TYR A 151 -2.73 10.95 18.70
N GLU A 152 -3.66 11.20 17.76
CA GLU A 152 -4.45 12.42 17.73
C GLU A 152 -5.42 12.48 18.92
N PRO A 153 -5.53 13.62 19.64
CA PRO A 153 -6.44 13.76 20.76
C PRO A 153 -7.90 13.51 20.36
N GLY A 154 -8.51 12.46 20.93
CA GLY A 154 -9.91 12.08 20.67
C GLY A 154 -10.10 11.14 19.48
N GLU A 155 -9.18 11.14 18.53
CA GLU A 155 -9.26 10.35 17.29
C GLU A 155 -7.97 9.56 17.01
N PRO A 156 -7.42 8.81 17.98
CA PRO A 156 -6.24 8.00 17.70
C PRO A 156 -6.55 6.97 16.60
N SER A 157 -5.59 6.75 15.72
CA SER A 157 -5.76 5.87 14.57
C SER A 157 -4.52 5.02 14.31
N MET A 158 -4.68 3.98 13.50
CA MET A 158 -3.62 3.10 13.04
C MET A 158 -3.83 2.77 11.57
N VAL A 159 -2.74 2.73 10.80
CA VAL A 159 -2.74 2.18 9.45
C VAL A 159 -1.80 0.98 9.41
N GLU A 160 -2.26 -0.11 8.81
CA GLU A 160 -1.49 -1.33 8.61
C GLU A 160 -1.17 -1.48 7.13
N TYR A 161 0.10 -1.74 6.83
CA TYR A 161 0.59 -1.99 5.48
C TYR A 161 1.40 -3.28 5.44
N ILE A 162 1.57 -3.81 4.23
CA ILE A 162 2.60 -4.79 3.91
C ILE A 162 3.61 -4.15 2.96
N TYR A 163 4.88 -4.15 3.32
CA TYR A 163 5.94 -3.70 2.43
C TYR A 163 6.42 -4.88 1.59
N LEU A 164 6.12 -4.87 0.30
CA LEU A 164 6.49 -5.92 -0.65
C LEU A 164 7.96 -5.77 -1.03
N LEU A 165 8.84 -6.59 -0.43
CA LEU A 165 10.29 -6.47 -0.56
C LEU A 165 10.77 -6.63 -2.01
N ASP A 166 10.12 -7.50 -2.77
CA ASP A 166 10.48 -7.79 -4.18
C ASP A 166 10.11 -6.64 -5.13
N LEU A 167 9.21 -5.74 -4.69
CA LEU A 167 8.76 -4.56 -5.44
C LEU A 167 9.34 -3.26 -4.88
N GLY A 168 9.64 -3.21 -3.57
CA GLY A 168 10.06 -1.99 -2.87
C GLY A 168 8.92 -0.97 -2.67
N ILE A 169 7.68 -1.44 -2.52
CA ILE A 169 6.50 -0.60 -2.31
C ILE A 169 5.66 -1.09 -1.11
N PRO A 170 4.99 -0.19 -0.37
CA PRO A 170 3.96 -0.54 0.59
C PRO A 170 2.64 -0.82 -0.12
N VAL A 171 1.79 -1.64 0.50
CA VAL A 171 0.37 -1.83 0.14
C VAL A 171 -0.43 -1.76 1.43
N ILE A 172 -1.44 -0.90 1.49
CA ILE A 172 -2.33 -0.79 2.66
C ILE A 172 -3.13 -2.09 2.80
N ILE A 173 -3.32 -2.58 4.02
CA ILE A 173 -4.15 -3.77 4.29
C ILE A 173 -5.28 -3.52 5.28
N GLY A 174 -5.26 -2.38 5.97
CA GLY A 174 -6.34 -1.97 6.85
C GLY A 174 -6.05 -0.68 7.61
N HIS A 175 -7.09 -0.14 8.20
CA HIS A 175 -7.03 1.03 9.06
C HIS A 175 -7.89 0.80 10.31
N ALA A 176 -7.57 1.47 11.43
CA ALA A 176 -8.35 1.41 12.65
C ALA A 176 -8.49 2.82 13.24
N TYR A 177 -9.70 3.17 13.68
CA TYR A 177 -9.97 4.36 14.47
C TYR A 177 -10.37 3.93 15.89
N PHE A 178 -9.74 4.49 16.93
CA PHE A 178 -9.99 4.08 18.32
C PHE A 178 -10.85 5.07 19.12
N GLY A 179 -11.55 6.00 18.45
CA GLY A 179 -12.29 7.11 19.08
C GLY A 179 -13.38 6.71 20.08
N ASP A 180 -14.06 5.57 19.88
CA ASP A 180 -15.17 5.12 20.74
C ASP A 180 -14.90 3.78 21.47
N GLY A 181 -13.64 3.32 21.45
CA GLY A 181 -13.22 2.03 21.96
C GLY A 181 -12.12 1.43 21.10
N PHE A 182 -11.58 0.28 21.50
CA PHE A 182 -10.66 -0.48 20.64
C PHE A 182 -11.44 -1.07 19.45
N GLY A 183 -11.82 -0.22 18.50
CA GLY A 183 -12.30 -0.64 17.18
C GLY A 183 -11.27 -1.58 16.59
N GLY A 184 -11.71 -2.75 16.13
CA GLY A 184 -10.85 -3.61 15.35
C GLY A 184 -10.43 -2.87 14.08
N ALA A 185 -9.22 -3.15 13.58
CA ALA A 185 -8.86 -2.68 12.26
C ALA A 185 -9.92 -3.15 11.26
N GLU A 186 -10.44 -2.23 10.45
CA GLU A 186 -11.27 -2.53 9.29
C GLU A 186 -10.32 -3.05 8.21
N PRO A 187 -10.31 -4.37 7.94
CA PRO A 187 -9.40 -4.93 6.96
C PRO A 187 -9.92 -4.56 5.57
N ASN A 188 -9.03 -4.05 4.73
CA ASN A 188 -9.29 -3.88 3.31
C ASN A 188 -8.17 -4.58 2.52
N PRO A 189 -8.18 -5.92 2.48
CA PRO A 189 -7.06 -6.66 1.90
C PRO A 189 -6.99 -6.44 0.39
N PRO A 190 -5.77 -6.35 -0.19
CA PRO A 190 -5.60 -6.33 -1.63
C PRO A 190 -6.00 -7.70 -2.20
N VAL A 191 -6.84 -7.70 -3.24
CA VAL A 191 -7.37 -8.90 -3.89
C VAL A 191 -6.70 -9.20 -5.22
N SER A 192 -6.10 -8.20 -5.86
CA SER A 192 -5.32 -8.38 -7.09
C SER A 192 -4.17 -7.38 -7.17
N ILE A 193 -3.13 -7.76 -7.90
CA ILE A 193 -1.98 -6.93 -8.20
C ILE A 193 -1.49 -7.23 -9.61
N ARG A 194 -1.22 -6.19 -10.40
CA ARG A 194 -0.74 -6.31 -11.77
C ARG A 194 0.13 -5.13 -12.16
N ALA A 195 0.92 -5.28 -13.22
CA ALA A 195 1.64 -4.15 -13.78
C ALA A 195 0.59 -3.20 -14.36
N ALA A 196 0.71 -1.91 -14.09
CA ALA A 196 -0.13 -0.93 -14.75
C ALA A 196 0.19 -0.97 -16.24
N ASP A 197 -0.85 -1.08 -17.08
CA ASP A 197 -0.67 -0.94 -18.52
C ASP A 197 -0.09 0.46 -18.77
N ASN A 198 0.97 0.57 -19.57
CA ASN A 198 1.51 1.86 -19.99
C ASN A 198 0.38 2.65 -20.68
N GLN A 199 -0.27 3.56 -19.97
CA GLN A 199 -1.25 4.50 -20.54
C GLN A 199 -0.52 5.65 -21.23
#